data_AF-A0A9P5VQ94-F1
#
_entry.id   AF-A0A9P5VQ94-F1
#
_cell.length_a   1.000
_cell.length_b   1.000
_cell.length_c   1.000
_cell.angle_alpha   90.00
_cell.angle_beta   90.00
_cell.angle_gamma   90.00
#
_symmetry.space_group_name_H-M   'P 1'
#
loop_
_entity.id
_entity.type
_entity.pdbx_description
1 polymer ?
#
loop_
_entity_poly.entity_id
_entity_poly.type
_entity_poly.pdbx_seq_one_letter_code
_entity_poly.pdbx_strand_id
1 'polypeptide(L)'
;MKAVIDVDFGNRVLQGSTELTVTPQIKDLTTLRINCRQLEILSVSIDAVICKFDYRDSIKDPLGQLSAGSVSSHQELKQKWAHATANDDEGELWITIPEGMIQQASVRQHVDEVAARIIIPKETLVQ
;
A
#
# COMPACT_ATOMS: atom_id res chain seq x y z
N MET A 1 -0.08 -11.68 -10.21
CA MET A 1 -0.75 -10.81 -9.22
C MET A 1 -1.97 -11.55 -8.70
N LYS A 2 -2.12 -11.59 -7.38
CA LYS A 2 -3.28 -12.18 -6.70
C LYS A 2 -3.77 -11.20 -5.66
N ALA A 3 -5.07 -10.99 -5.58
CA ALA A 3 -5.70 -10.11 -4.59
C ALA A 3 -6.80 -10.89 -3.87
N VAL A 4 -6.84 -10.74 -2.55
CA VAL A 4 -7.88 -11.27 -1.69
C VAL A 4 -8.51 -10.08 -1.00
N ILE A 5 -9.82 -9.91 -1.17
CA ILE A 5 -10.57 -8.78 -0.63
C ILE A 5 -11.80 -9.35 0.08
N ASP A 6 -12.01 -8.88 1.30
CA ASP A 6 -13.22 -9.03 2.10
C ASP A 6 -13.98 -7.70 2.11
N VAL A 7 -15.30 -7.77 1.96
CA VAL A 7 -16.18 -6.60 1.79
C VAL A 7 -17.14 -6.54 2.96
N ASP A 8 -16.92 -5.58 3.86
CA ASP A 8 -17.83 -5.31 4.96
C ASP A 8 -18.76 -4.14 4.59
N PHE A 9 -19.98 -4.48 4.19
CA PHE A 9 -21.02 -3.49 3.88
C PHE A 9 -21.54 -2.75 5.12
N GLY A 10 -21.47 -3.35 6.31
CA GLY A 10 -21.95 -2.75 7.55
C GLY A 10 -21.05 -1.60 7.98
N ASN A 11 -19.73 -1.83 7.94
CA ASN A 11 -18.73 -0.82 8.27
C ASN A 11 -18.30 0.03 7.06
N ARG A 12 -18.69 -0.36 5.84
CA ARG A 12 -18.27 0.26 4.57
C ARG A 12 -16.75 0.22 4.39
N VAL A 13 -16.15 -0.91 4.72
CA VAL A 13 -14.70 -1.11 4.66
C VAL A 13 -14.38 -2.27 3.72
N LEU A 14 -13.31 -2.09 2.94
CA LEU A 14 -12.66 -3.16 2.18
C LEU A 14 -11.38 -3.54 2.92
N GLN A 15 -11.25 -4.81 3.28
CA GLN A 15 -10.03 -5.34 3.90
C GLN A 15 -9.45 -6.42 3.01
N GLY A 16 -8.13 -6.55 2.98
CA GLY A 16 -7.54 -7.54 2.11
C GLY A 16 -6.03 -7.52 2.05
N SER A 17 -5.50 -8.39 1.22
CA SER A 17 -4.07 -8.53 0.94
C SER A 17 -3.86 -8.68 -0.55
N THR A 18 -2.76 -8.12 -1.05
CA THR A 18 -2.35 -8.27 -2.44
C THR A 18 -0.95 -8.87 -2.49
N GLU A 19 -0.77 -9.86 -3.35
CA GLU A 19 0.51 -10.47 -3.66
C GLU A 19 0.99 -9.96 -5.03
N LEU A 20 2.13 -9.27 -5.00
CA LEU A 20 2.77 -8.66 -6.16
C LEU A 20 4.04 -9.45 -6.50
N THR A 21 4.15 -9.84 -7.76
CA THR A 21 5.40 -10.40 -8.32
C THR A 21 6.02 -9.31 -9.17
N VAL A 22 7.17 -8.80 -8.75
CA VAL A 22 7.88 -7.72 -9.42
C VAL A 22 9.20 -8.26 -9.96
N THR A 23 9.43 -8.12 -11.26
CA THR A 23 10.72 -8.45 -11.87
C THR A 23 11.58 -7.17 -11.91
N PRO A 24 12.64 -7.08 -11.11
CA PRO A 24 13.48 -5.89 -11.10
C PRO A 24 14.23 -5.77 -12.44
N GLN A 25 14.22 -4.58 -13.03
CA GLN A 25 14.98 -4.26 -14.25
C GLN A 25 16.41 -3.79 -13.96
N ILE A 26 16.68 -3.48 -12.70
CA ILE A 26 17.99 -3.07 -12.20
C ILE A 26 18.47 -4.07 -11.16
N LYS A 27 19.79 -4.31 -11.13
CA LYS A 27 20.39 -5.35 -10.28
C LYS A 27 20.27 -5.04 -8.79
N ASP A 28 20.40 -3.77 -8.43
CA ASP A 28 20.54 -3.33 -7.03
C ASP A 28 19.33 -2.46 -6.62
N LEU A 29 18.11 -2.99 -6.81
CA LEU A 29 16.89 -2.29 -6.39
C LEU A 29 16.79 -2.31 -4.85
N THR A 30 16.89 -1.15 -4.21
CA THR A 30 16.83 -1.02 -2.74
C THR A 30 15.47 -0.61 -2.22
N THR A 31 14.66 0.04 -3.05
CA THR A 31 13.36 0.58 -2.67
C THR A 31 12.33 0.29 -3.75
N LEU A 32 11.18 -0.23 -3.34
CA LEU A 32 10.00 -0.33 -4.21
C LEU A 32 9.03 0.79 -3.85
N ARG A 33 8.61 1.56 -4.86
CA ARG A 33 7.58 2.59 -4.72
C ARG A 33 6.29 2.12 -5.37
N ILE A 34 5.18 2.22 -4.65
CA ILE A 34 3.85 1.78 -5.10
C ILE A 34 2.87 2.94 -4.94
N ASN A 35 2.06 3.14 -5.99
CA ASN A 35 0.98 4.09 -5.92
C ASN A 35 -0.20 3.47 -5.15
N CYS A 36 -0.56 4.06 -4.02
CA CYS A 36 -1.72 3.67 -3.24
C CYS A 36 -2.25 4.83 -2.38
N ARG A 37 -3.56 5.10 -2.46
CA ARG A 37 -4.19 6.23 -1.78
C ARG A 37 -5.40 5.77 -0.99
N GLN A 38 -5.79 6.55 0.01
CA GLN A 38 -7.00 6.38 0.81
C GLN A 38 -7.09 5.00 1.47
N LEU A 39 -5.95 4.48 1.93
CA LEU A 39 -5.88 3.18 2.60
C LEU A 39 -5.00 3.24 3.84
N GLU A 40 -5.03 2.16 4.61
CA GLU A 40 -4.15 1.95 5.75
C GLU A 40 -3.30 0.71 5.47
N ILE A 41 -1.98 0.88 5.42
CA ILE A 41 -1.04 -0.24 5.27
C ILE A 41 -0.77 -0.82 6.65
N LEU A 42 -1.09 -2.10 6.80
CA LEU A 42 -1.04 -2.79 8.07
C LEU A 42 0.24 -3.62 8.22
N SER A 43 0.75 -4.19 7.12
CA SER A 43 2.09 -4.77 7.06
C SER A 43 2.59 -4.84 5.63
N VAL A 44 3.89 -5.00 5.47
CA VAL A 44 4.53 -5.32 4.19
C VAL A 44 5.53 -6.43 4.43
N SER A 45 5.54 -7.45 3.55
CA SER A 45 6.54 -8.51 3.58
C SER A 45 7.05 -8.81 2.18
N ILE A 46 8.31 -9.21 2.07
CA ILE A 46 8.94 -9.72 0.84
C ILE A 46 9.46 -11.12 1.19
N ASP A 47 9.06 -12.16 0.44
CA ASP A 47 9.43 -13.56 0.70
C ASP A 47 9.28 -13.97 2.18
N ALA A 48 8.13 -13.61 2.78
CA ALA A 48 7.78 -13.80 4.19
C ALA A 48 8.64 -13.04 5.22
N VAL A 49 9.55 -12.18 4.79
CA VAL A 49 10.30 -11.27 5.67
C VAL A 49 9.57 -9.94 5.80
N ILE A 50 9.21 -9.59 7.03
CA ILE A 50 8.57 -8.30 7.34
C ILE A 50 9.54 -7.17 7.02
N CYS A 51 9.08 -6.23 6.20
CA CYS A 51 9.87 -5.11 5.72
C CYS A 51 9.40 -3.82 6.36
N LYS A 52 10.33 -2.87 6.51
CA LYS A 52 9.98 -1.49 6.86
C LYS A 52 9.39 -0.80 5.63
N PHE A 53 8.35 -0.02 5.87
CA PHE A 53 7.73 0.78 4.85
C PHE A 53 7.41 2.17 5.41
N ASP A 54 7.45 3.16 4.53
CA ASP A 54 6.95 4.50 4.78
C ASP A 54 5.73 4.72 3.89
N TYR A 55 4.64 5.22 4.48
CA TYR A 55 3.41 5.52 3.77
C TYR A 55 3.03 6.98 3.97
N ARG A 56 2.86 7.70 2.87
CA ARG A 56 2.46 9.11 2.87
C ARG A 56 1.37 9.34 1.82
N ASP A 57 0.20 9.71 2.31
CA ASP A 57 -0.95 10.08 1.46
C ASP A 57 -1.35 11.53 1.77
N SER A 58 -0.99 12.45 0.85
CA SER A 58 -1.29 13.87 0.98
C SER A 58 -2.78 14.18 0.81
N ILE A 59 -3.58 13.25 0.28
CA ILE A 59 -5.02 13.39 0.05
C ILE A 59 -5.84 13.03 1.31
N LYS A 60 -5.25 12.29 2.27
CA LYS A 60 -5.89 11.90 3.53
C LYS A 60 -6.40 13.11 4.35
N ASP A 61 -5.59 14.16 4.46
CA ASP A 61 -5.94 15.38 5.21
C ASP A 61 -7.13 16.15 4.60
N PRO A 62 -7.12 16.49 3.29
CA PRO A 62 -8.28 17.10 2.63
C PRO A 62 -9.57 16.27 2.78
N LEU A 63 -9.49 14.93 2.73
CA LEU A 63 -10.65 14.06 2.97
C LEU A 63 -11.19 14.13 4.40
N GLY A 64 -10.31 14.24 5.38
CA GLY A 64 -10.74 14.46 6.77
C GLY A 64 -11.50 15.78 6.94
N GLN A 65 -11.18 16.80 6.14
CA GLN A 65 -11.91 18.08 6.15
C GLN A 65 -13.25 18.01 5.42
N LEU A 66 -13.42 17.09 4.46
CA LEU A 66 -14.69 16.84 3.76
C LEU A 66 -15.79 16.35 4.70
N SER A 67 -15.45 15.47 5.64
CA SER A 67 -16.42 14.89 6.58
C SER A 67 -16.89 15.89 7.64
N ALA A 68 -16.09 16.93 7.91
CA ALA A 68 -16.42 17.99 8.87
C ALA A 68 -16.86 19.31 8.22
N GLY A 69 -16.64 19.47 6.92
CA GLY A 69 -16.83 20.72 6.19
C GLY A 69 -18.29 20.98 5.78
N SER A 70 -18.57 22.23 5.41
CA SER A 70 -19.86 22.64 4.84
C SER A 70 -19.69 23.04 3.37
N VAL A 71 -20.81 23.22 2.64
CA VAL A 71 -20.79 23.56 1.21
C VAL A 71 -19.98 24.84 0.92
N SER A 72 -19.90 25.78 1.87
CA SER A 72 -19.11 27.00 1.73
C SER A 72 -17.59 26.75 1.66
N SER A 73 -17.10 25.62 2.20
CA SER A 73 -15.69 25.22 2.17
C SER A 73 -15.27 24.55 0.86
N HIS A 74 -16.20 24.37 -0.10
CA HIS A 74 -15.96 23.61 -1.33
C HIS A 74 -14.79 24.16 -2.17
N GLN A 75 -14.67 25.49 -2.30
CA GLN A 75 -13.58 26.08 -3.09
C GLN A 75 -12.21 25.85 -2.45
N GLU A 76 -12.10 26.04 -1.14
CA GLU A 76 -10.85 25.81 -0.40
C GLU A 76 -10.43 24.34 -0.47
N LEU A 77 -11.38 23.44 -0.25
CA LEU A 77 -11.15 22.01 -0.37
C LEU A 77 -10.70 21.61 -1.77
N LYS A 78 -11.35 22.14 -2.82
CA LYS A 78 -10.97 21.87 -4.22
C LYS A 78 -9.52 22.29 -4.49
N GLN A 79 -9.08 23.43 -3.95
CA GLN A 79 -7.71 23.89 -4.07
C GLN A 79 -6.73 22.96 -3.33
N LYS A 80 -7.04 22.60 -2.07
CA LYS A 80 -6.22 21.67 -1.27
C LYS A 80 -6.10 20.31 -1.95
N TRP A 81 -7.19 19.79 -2.50
CA TRP A 81 -7.22 18.54 -3.23
C TRP A 81 -6.33 18.57 -4.48
N ALA A 82 -6.46 19.62 -5.28
CA ALA A 82 -5.65 19.80 -6.48
C ALA A 82 -4.15 19.85 -6.13
N HIS A 83 -3.81 20.57 -5.05
CA HIS A 83 -2.44 20.65 -4.55
C HIS A 83 -1.92 19.31 -4.03
N ALA A 84 -2.70 18.60 -3.21
CA ALA A 84 -2.33 17.27 -2.71
C ALA A 84 -2.11 16.26 -3.84
N THR A 85 -2.98 16.27 -4.84
CA THR A 85 -2.88 15.36 -6.00
C THR A 85 -1.65 15.64 -6.85
N ALA A 86 -1.24 16.90 -6.98
CA ALA A 86 -0.09 17.30 -7.79
C ALA A 86 1.26 16.96 -7.15
N ASN A 87 1.34 16.85 -5.82
CA ASN A 87 2.60 16.63 -5.10
C ASN A 87 2.98 15.15 -4.90
N ASP A 88 2.03 14.22 -5.04
CA ASP A 88 2.23 12.78 -4.74
C ASP A 88 2.52 11.91 -5.99
N ASP A 89 3.14 12.47 -7.04
CA ASP A 89 3.37 11.71 -8.30
C ASP A 89 4.52 10.69 -8.20
N GLU A 90 5.30 10.73 -7.11
CA GLU A 90 6.41 9.79 -6.86
C GLU A 90 6.00 8.47 -6.17
N GLY A 91 4.72 8.30 -5.89
CA GLY A 91 4.13 7.13 -5.22
C GLY A 91 4.13 7.24 -3.70
N GLU A 92 3.04 6.77 -3.09
CA GLU A 92 2.70 7.01 -1.68
C GLU A 92 3.32 5.99 -0.72
N LEU A 93 3.56 4.75 -1.18
CA LEU A 93 4.13 3.68 -0.37
C LEU A 93 5.56 3.39 -0.81
N TRP A 94 6.50 3.54 0.12
CA TRP A 94 7.90 3.22 -0.05
C TRP A 94 8.27 2.02 0.80
N ILE A 95 8.76 0.96 0.16
CA ILE A 95 9.12 -0.28 0.82
C ILE A 95 10.63 -0.45 0.67
N THR A 96 11.34 -0.55 1.79
CA THR A 96 12.77 -0.89 1.77
C THR A 96 12.92 -2.39 1.51
N ILE A 97 13.63 -2.74 0.45
CA ILE A 97 13.92 -4.12 0.08
C ILE A 97 15.14 -4.57 0.89
N PRO A 98 15.03 -5.66 1.68
CA PRO A 98 16.17 -6.22 2.40
C PRO A 98 17.26 -6.73 1.44
N GLU A 99 18.51 -6.69 1.89
CA GLU A 99 19.64 -7.20 1.11
C GLU A 99 19.47 -8.70 0.79
N GLY A 100 19.83 -9.10 -0.42
CA GLY A 100 19.78 -10.50 -0.86
C GLY A 100 18.39 -11.02 -1.26
N MET A 101 17.34 -10.19 -1.20
CA MET A 101 15.98 -10.59 -1.61
C MET A 101 15.76 -10.58 -3.13
N ILE A 102 16.65 -9.93 -3.88
CA ILE A 102 16.60 -9.96 -5.35
C ILE A 102 17.24 -11.26 -5.84
N GLN A 103 16.39 -12.22 -6.17
CA GLN A 103 16.83 -13.48 -6.77
C GLN A 103 17.04 -13.28 -8.27
N GLN A 104 18.23 -13.62 -8.78
CA GLN A 104 18.43 -13.67 -10.23
C GLN A 104 17.54 -14.76 -10.80
N ALA A 105 16.70 -14.41 -11.79
CA ALA A 105 15.85 -15.36 -12.49
C ALA A 105 16.72 -16.48 -13.07
N SER A 106 16.78 -17.60 -12.36
CA SER A 106 17.49 -18.79 -12.80
C SER A 106 16.63 -19.39 -13.91
N VAL A 107 17.24 -19.64 -15.06
CA VAL A 107 16.54 -20.31 -16.15
C VAL A 107 16.16 -21.72 -15.67
N ARG A 108 14.84 -21.91 -15.49
CA ARG A 108 14.02 -23.14 -15.56
C ARG A 108 13.60 -23.87 -14.27
N GLN A 109 12.29 -24.18 -14.33
CA GLN A 109 11.54 -25.36 -13.89
C GLN A 109 10.77 -25.28 -12.56
N HIS A 110 9.44 -25.40 -12.72
CA HIS A 110 8.43 -25.97 -11.82
C HIS A 110 8.97 -26.43 -10.46
N VAL A 111 8.46 -25.82 -9.38
CA VAL A 111 8.01 -26.44 -8.10
C VAL A 111 8.10 -25.37 -6.98
N ASP A 112 6.96 -25.21 -6.32
CA ASP A 112 6.65 -24.51 -5.06
C ASP A 112 6.63 -22.97 -4.99
N GLU A 113 5.39 -22.51 -4.78
CA GLU A 113 4.89 -21.14 -4.65
C GLU A 113 5.39 -20.48 -3.35
N VAL A 114 6.39 -19.60 -3.45
CA VAL A 114 6.81 -18.72 -2.34
C VAL A 114 6.05 -17.40 -2.47
N ALA A 115 5.07 -17.21 -1.59
CA ALA A 115 4.18 -16.05 -1.56
C ALA A 115 4.68 -14.99 -0.55
N ALA A 116 4.86 -13.76 -1.03
CA ALA A 116 5.00 -12.59 -0.16
C ALA A 116 3.62 -12.26 0.44
N ARG A 117 3.45 -12.42 1.77
CA ARG A 117 2.17 -12.31 2.47
C ARG A 117 2.10 -11.07 3.36
N ILE A 118 1.29 -10.10 2.95
CA ILE A 118 0.85 -9.01 3.83
C ILE A 118 -0.20 -9.57 4.80
N ILE A 119 0.17 -9.75 6.07
CA ILE A 119 -0.73 -10.27 7.12
C ILE A 119 -1.16 -9.12 8.02
N ILE A 120 -2.47 -8.95 8.15
CA ILE A 120 -3.11 -7.98 9.04
C ILE A 120 -3.51 -8.74 10.32
N PRO A 121 -2.91 -8.46 11.49
CA PRO A 121 -3.33 -9.10 12.73
C PRO A 121 -4.73 -8.64 13.13
N LYS A 122 -5.57 -9.59 13.54
CA LYS A 122 -6.76 -9.31 14.35
C LYS A 122 -6.31 -9.26 15.82
N GLU A 123 -6.30 -8.09 16.44
CA GLU A 123 -6.43 -7.99 17.90
C GLU A 123 -7.83 -7.45 18.21
N THR A 124 -8.71 -8.32 18.72
CA THR A 124 -8.99 -8.56 20.15
C THR A 124 -9.89 -7.46 20.72
N LEU A 125 -11.20 -7.60 20.46
CA LEU A 125 -12.21 -6.93 21.27
C LEU A 125 -12.24 -7.65 22.63
N VAL A 126 -11.69 -6.98 23.63
CA VAL A 126 -11.85 -7.30 25.05
C VAL A 126 -13.34 -7.18 25.39
N GLN A 127 -13.85 -8.20 26.09
CA GLN A 127 -15.23 -8.35 26.55
C GLN A 127 -15.63 -7.27 27.57
#